data_AF-A0A942FQA1-F1
#
_entry.id   AF-A0A942FQA1-F1
#
_cell.length_a   1.000
_cell.length_b   1.000
_cell.length_c   1.000
_cell.angle_alpha   90.00
_cell.angle_beta   90.00
_cell.angle_gamma   90.00
#
_symmetry.space_group_name_H-M   'P 1'
#
loop_
_entity.id
_entity.type
_entity.pdbx_description
1 polymer ?
#
loop_
_entity_poly.entity_id
_entity_poly.type
_entity_poly.pdbx_seq_one_letter_code
_entity_poly.pdbx_strand_id
1 'polypeptide(L)' 'MSCCKVESIISVDERGQMVLPKDLREKAKIRAGDKLALISWDKEGEICCLYLIKTEHLADRVKDFLGPMMKEV' A
#
# COMPACT_ATOMS: atom_id res chain seq x y z
N MET A 1 16.77 12.93 0.22
CA MET A 1 15.30 12.82 0.22
C MET A 1 14.85 12.53 -1.20
N SER A 2 14.43 11.30 -1.50
CA SER A 2 13.84 10.93 -2.78
C SER A 2 12.44 10.41 -2.45
N CYS A 3 11.41 11.26 -2.50
CA CYS A 3 10.11 10.90 -1.94
C CYS A 3 9.26 10.06 -2.88
N CYS A 4 9.48 10.06 -4.20
CA CYS A 4 8.69 9.26 -5.15
C CYS A 4 9.51 9.01 -6.42
N LYS A 5 9.57 7.76 -6.90
CA LYS A 5 10.13 7.39 -8.20
C LYS A 5 9.10 6.58 -8.98
N VAL A 6 8.89 6.93 -10.25
CA VAL A 6 8.08 6.11 -11.16
C VAL A 6 8.91 4.87 -11.54
N GLU A 7 8.55 3.71 -11.01
CA GLU A 7 9.24 2.45 -11.29
C GLU A 7 8.74 1.77 -12.57
N SER A 8 7.45 1.95 -12.91
CA SER A 8 6.82 1.37 -14.08
C SER A 8 5.47 2.02 -14.38
N ILE A 9 5.05 2.00 -15.64
CA ILE A 9 3.66 2.20 -16.04
C ILE A 9 3.06 0.81 -16.24
N ILE A 10 1.93 0.53 -15.58
CA ILE A 10 1.21 -0.74 -15.68
C ILE A 10 -0.24 -0.48 -16.08
N SER A 11 -0.86 -1.48 -16.69
CA SER A 11 -2.26 -1.44 -17.08
C SER A 11 -3.11 -2.28 -16.14
N VAL A 12 -4.38 -1.93 -16.04
CA VAL A 12 -5.42 -2.75 -15.41
C VAL A 12 -6.05 -3.60 -16.51
N ASP A 13 -6.11 -4.91 -16.31
CA ASP A 13 -6.74 -5.81 -17.27
C ASP A 13 -8.28 -5.78 -17.20
N GLU A 14 -8.94 -6.54 -18.07
CA GLU A 14 -10.40 -6.65 -18.15
C GLU A 14 -11.06 -7.19 -16.86
N ARG A 15 -10.27 -7.85 -16.01
CA ARG A 15 -10.72 -8.39 -14.71
C ARG A 15 -10.44 -7.42 -13.57
N GLY A 16 -9.91 -6.22 -13.86
CA GLY A 16 -9.55 -5.23 -12.86
C GLY A 16 -8.21 -5.52 -12.17
N GLN A 17 -7.36 -6.41 -12.70
CA GLN A 17 -6.11 -6.82 -12.06
C GLN A 17 -4.93 -5.98 -12.55
N MET A 18 -3.98 -5.73 -11.65
CA MET A 18 -2.68 -5.14 -11.97
C MET A 18 -1.58 -6.18 -11.79
N VAL A 19 -0.68 -6.27 -12.76
CA VAL A 19 0.51 -7.14 -12.67
C VAL A 19 1.72 -6.30 -12.30
N LEU A 20 2.24 -6.50 -11.09
CA LEU A 20 3.47 -5.84 -10.65
C LEU A 20 4.69 -6.47 -11.35
N PRO A 21 5.59 -5.66 -11.96
CA PRO A 21 6.83 -6.15 -12.55
C PRO A 21 7.65 -6.98 -11.56
N LYS A 22 8.33 -8.02 -12.06
CA LYS A 22 9.11 -8.95 -11.24
C LYS A 22 10.12 -8.20 -10.35
N ASP A 23 10.91 -7.32 -10.95
CA ASP A 23 11.96 -6.58 -10.25
C ASP A 23 11.41 -5.68 -9.13
N LEU A 24 10.22 -5.08 -9.36
CA LEU A 24 9.55 -4.27 -8.34
C LEU A 24 9.07 -5.14 -7.17
N ARG A 25 8.47 -6.30 -7.46
CA ARG A 25 8.05 -7.26 -6.43
C ARG A 25 9.22 -7.75 -5.60
N GLU A 26 10.35 -8.04 -6.23
CA GLU A 26 11.57 -8.49 -5.54
C GLU A 26 12.13 -7.40 -4.63
N LYS A 27 12.28 -6.17 -5.12
CA LYS A 27 12.75 -5.01 -4.32
C LYS A 27 11.81 -4.72 -3.14
N ALA A 28 10.50 -4.76 -3.37
CA ALA A 28 9.48 -4.51 -2.35
C ALA A 28 9.18 -5.74 -1.47
N LYS A 29 9.82 -6.89 -1.72
CA LYS A 29 9.60 -8.16 -1.02
C LYS A 29 8.11 -8.55 -0.98
N ILE A 30 7.43 -8.41 -2.11
CA ILE A 30 6.02 -8.81 -2.29
C ILE A 30 5.98 -10.23 -2.86
N ARG A 31 5.29 -11.13 -2.18
CA ARG A 31 5.13 -12.54 -2.55
C ARG A 31 3.66 -12.88 -2.80
N ALA A 32 3.43 -14.04 -3.43
CA ALA A 32 2.08 -14.55 -3.60
C ALA A 32 1.43 -14.79 -2.22
N GLY A 33 0.19 -14.34 -2.06
CA GLY A 33 -0.54 -14.42 -0.78
C GLY A 33 -0.34 -13.22 0.14
N ASP A 34 0.65 -12.35 -0.11
CA ASP A 34 0.80 -11.11 0.66
C ASP A 34 -0.44 -10.21 0.46
N LYS A 35 -0.88 -9.59 1.56
CA LYS A 35 -2.02 -8.67 1.55
C LYS A 35 -1.53 -7.22 1.56
N LEU A 36 -2.02 -6.43 0.62
CA LEU A 36 -1.81 -4.98 0.59
C LEU A 36 -3.10 -4.29 1.04
N ALA A 37 -2.97 -3.33 1.95
CA ALA A 37 -4.02 -2.36 2.22
C ALA A 37 -4.11 -1.42 1.02
N LEU A 38 -5.31 -1.33 0.43
CA LEU A 38 -5.65 -0.39 -0.63
C LEU A 38 -6.35 0.82 0.01
N ILE A 39 -5.77 2.00 -0.16
CA ILE A 39 -6.27 3.24 0.41
C ILE A 39 -6.53 4.21 -0.73
N SER A 40 -7.77 4.67 -0.86
CA SER A 40 -8.13 5.73 -1.80
C SER A 40 -7.84 7.09 -1.19
N TRP A 41 -7.23 7.97 -1.98
CA TRP A 41 -7.17 9.38 -1.66
C TRP A 41 -8.14 10.14 -2.55
N ASP A 42 -9.06 10.82 -1.88
CA ASP A 42 -10.08 11.66 -2.49
C ASP A 42 -9.61 13.11 -2.54
N LYS A 43 -9.88 13.77 -3.65
CA LYS A 43 -9.82 15.23 -3.75
C LYS A 43 -11.10 15.70 -4.41
N GLU A 44 -11.88 16.50 -3.67
CA GLU A 44 -13.10 17.15 -4.17
C GLU A 44 -14.18 16.16 -4.66
N GLY A 45 -14.26 14.97 -4.04
CA GLY A 45 -15.24 13.94 -4.38
C GLY A 45 -14.80 12.99 -5.50
N GLU A 46 -13.57 13.16 -6.01
CA GLU A 46 -12.96 12.24 -6.96
C GLU A 46 -11.74 11.54 -6.36
N ILE A 47 -11.67 10.22 -6.54
CA ILE A 47 -10.48 9.44 -6.17
C ILE A 47 -9.37 9.78 -7.16
N CYS A 48 -8.38 10.56 -6.73
CA CYS A 48 -7.26 10.95 -7.58
C CYS A 48 -6.13 9.91 -7.55
N CYS A 49 -5.96 9.20 -6.44
CA CYS A 49 -4.85 8.29 -6.21
C CYS A 49 -5.24 7.07 -5.38
N LEU A 50 -4.53 5.96 -5.62
CA LEU A 50 -4.58 4.76 -4.79
C LEU A 50 -3.20 4.53 -4.16
N TYR A 51 -3.17 4.31 -2.86
CA TYR A 51 -1.98 3.90 -2.12
C TYR A 51 -2.08 2.42 -1.76
N LEU A 52 -1.00 1.69 -2.01
CA LEU A 52 -0.86 0.28 -1.66
C LEU A 52 0.22 0.14 -0.59
N ILE A 53 -0.14 -0.40 0.57
CA ILE A 53 0.79 -0.58 1.70
C ILE A 53 0.74 -2.04 2.15
N LYS A 54 1.89 -2.68 2.42
CA LYS A 54 1.87 -4.02 3.03
C LYS A 54 1.14 -3.96 4.37
N THR A 55 0.20 -4.88 4.57
CA THR A 55 -0.67 -4.87 5.76
C THR A 55 0.14 -4.99 7.06
N GLU A 56 1.28 -5.69 7.04
CA GLU A 56 2.20 -5.79 8.17
C GLU A 56 2.67 -4.41 8.67
N HIS A 57 2.98 -3.48 7.76
CA HIS A 57 3.37 -2.11 8.12
C HIS A 57 2.21 -1.28 8.66
N LEU A 58 0.97 -1.60 8.27
CA LEU A 58 -0.20 -0.92 8.83
C LEU A 58 -0.46 -1.37 10.27
N ALA A 59 -0.35 -2.67 10.55
CA ALA A 59 -0.54 -3.25 11.88
C ALA A 59 0.46 -2.69 12.89
N ASP A 60 1.74 -2.56 12.51
CA ASP A 60 2.77 -1.97 13.35
C ASP A 60 2.42 -0.52 13.71
N ARG A 61 1.93 0.27 12.74
CA ARG A 61 1.59 1.69 12.96
C ARG A 61 0.33 1.87 13.81
N VAL A 62 -0.66 1.00 13.65
CA VAL A 62 -1.85 0.98 14.52
C VAL A 62 -1.45 0.62 15.95
N LYS A 63 -0.55 -0.36 16.13
CA LYS A 63 -0.02 -0.74 17.44
C LYS A 63 0.78 0.40 18.08
N ASP A 64 1.63 1.09 17.32
CA ASP A 64 2.39 2.24 17.80
C ASP A 64 1.46 3.40 18.20
N PHE A 65 0.38 3.62 17.46
CA PHE A 65 -0.59 4.68 17.72
C PHE A 65 -1.53 4.36 18.90
N LEU A 66 -2.12 3.16 18.96
CA LEU A 66 -3.08 2.76 20.00
C LEU A 66 -2.42 2.18 21.25
N GLY A 67 -1.19 1.67 21.14
CA GLY A 67 -0.46 1.02 22.23
C GLY A 67 -0.29 1.88 23.50
N PRO A 68 -0.02 3.20 23.39
CA PRO A 68 -0.01 4.09 24.55
C PRO A 68 -1.38 4.24 25.22
N MET A 69 -2.46 4.36 24.44
CA MET A 69 -3.82 4.53 24.97
C MET A 69 -4.36 3.27 25.65
N MET A 70 -3.92 2.09 25.19
CA MET A 70 -4.30 0.80 25.80
C MET A 70 -3.53 0.47 27.09
N LYS A 71 -2.48 1.23 27.43
CA LYS A 71 -1.76 1.08 28.71
C LYS A 71 -2.42 1.81 29.88
N GLU A 72 -3.44 2.63 29.61
CA GLU A 72 -4.21 3.39 30.61
C GLU A 72 -5.51 2.68 31.02
N VAL A 73 -5.69 1.41 30.60
CA VAL A 73 -6.79 0.52 31.01
C VAL A 73 -6.26 -0.59 31.90
#